data_AF-A0A831NWB0-F1
#
_entry.id   AF-A0A831NWB0-F1
#
_cell.length_a   1.000
_cell.length_b   1.000
_cell.length_c   1.000
_cell.angle_alpha   90.00
_cell.angle_beta   90.00
_cell.angle_gamma   90.00
#
_symmetry.space_group_name_H-M   'P 1'
#
loop_
_entity.id
_entity.type
_entity.pdbx_description
1 polymer ?
#
loop_
_entity_poly.entity_id
_entity_poly.type
_entity_poly.pdbx_seq_one_letter_code
_entity_poly.pdbx_strand_id
1 'polypeptide(L)' 'MQFTKAEEYGMLGVLFLSEKEVGSITPLSEIAEAKEIPEKFLAKIFQSLSRASIVRSHRGVRGGFSY' A
#
# COMPACT_ATOMS: atom_id res chain seq x y z
N MET A 1 -21.05 -9.30 7.41
CA MET A 1 -19.70 -9.68 6.94
C MET A 1 -18.69 -9.05 7.87
N GLN A 2 -17.69 -9.81 8.34
CA GLN A 2 -16.59 -9.29 9.16
C GLN A 2 -15.35 -9.22 8.28
N PHE A 3 -14.77 -8.03 8.11
CA PHE A 3 -13.51 -7.88 7.41
C PHE A 3 -12.36 -8.25 8.34
N THR A 4 -11.37 -8.95 7.80
CA THR A 4 -10.09 -9.18 8.45
C THR A 4 -9.28 -7.88 8.49
N LYS A 5 -8.32 -7.80 9.41
CA LYS A 5 -7.37 -6.68 9.46
C LYS A 5 -6.58 -6.51 8.15
N ALA A 6 -6.29 -7.62 7.45
CA ALA A 6 -5.60 -7.56 6.17
C ALA A 6 -6.44 -6.86 5.08
N GLU A 7 -7.74 -7.14 5.03
CA GLU A 7 -8.68 -6.49 4.09
C GLU A 7 -8.84 -5.00 4.42
N GLU A 8 -9.05 -4.67 5.70
CA GLU A 8 -9.16 -3.29 6.18
C GLU A 8 -7.91 -2.47 5.81
N TYR A 9 -6.73 -2.97 6.13
CA TYR A 9 -5.46 -2.31 5.85
C TYR A 9 -5.13 -2.24 4.35
N GLY A 10 -5.51 -3.26 3.58
CA GLY A 10 -5.40 -3.23 2.13
C GLY A 10 -6.23 -2.09 1.53
N MET A 11 -7.48 -1.96 1.95
CA MET A 11 -8.36 -0.87 1.50
C MET A 11 -7.83 0.50 1.91
N LEU A 12 -7.42 0.69 3.17
CA LEU A 12 -6.86 1.95 3.66
C LEU A 12 -5.59 2.35 2.91
N GLY A 13 -4.72 1.39 2.60
CA GLY A 13 -3.49 1.65 1.87
C GLY A 13 -3.73 2.00 0.40
N VAL A 14 -4.66 1.32 -0.28
CA VAL A 14 -5.03 1.65 -1.66
C VAL A 14 -5.70 3.02 -1.73
N LEU A 15 -6.60 3.32 -0.78
CA LEU A 15 -7.23 4.63 -0.70
C LEU A 15 -6.17 5.74 -0.53
N PHE A 16 -5.20 5.54 0.35
CA PHE A 16 -4.10 6.50 0.53
C PHE A 16 -3.29 6.73 -0.75
N LEU A 17 -3.03 5.69 -1.55
CA LEU A 17 -2.37 5.86 -2.86
C LEU A 17 -3.25 6.61 -3.87
N SER A 18 -4.56 6.36 -3.87
CA SER A 18 -5.50 7.03 -4.78
C SER A 18 -5.69 8.52 -4.50
N GLU A 19 -5.37 8.98 -3.30
CA GLU A 19 -5.36 10.40 -2.93
C GLU A 19 -4.12 11.14 -3.45
N LYS A 20 -3.10 10.42 -3.93
CA LYS A 20 -1.89 11.00 -4.53
C LYS A 20 -2.10 11.26 -6.01
N GLU A 21 -1.22 12.07 -6.60
CA GLU A 21 -1.20 12.23 -8.06
C GLU A 21 -1.00 10.87 -8.76
N VAL A 22 -1.67 10.67 -9.88
CA VAL A 22 -1.62 9.41 -10.64
C VAL A 22 -0.17 9.10 -11.02
N GLY A 23 0.28 7.89 -10.69
CA GLY A 23 1.65 7.46 -10.95
C GLY A 23 2.70 7.99 -9.95
N SER A 24 2.31 8.78 -8.95
CA SER A 24 3.20 9.17 -7.86
C SER A 24 3.68 7.93 -7.10
N ILE A 25 4.98 7.85 -6.84
CA ILE A 25 5.59 6.77 -6.07
C ILE A 25 5.58 7.17 -4.61
N THR A 26 4.88 6.39 -3.79
CA THR A 26 4.79 6.59 -2.36
C THR A 26 5.55 5.48 -1.62
N PRO A 27 6.52 5.80 -0.75
CA PRO A 27 7.20 4.81 0.08
C PRO A 27 6.21 4.05 0.95
N LEU A 28 6.41 2.74 1.11
CA LEU A 28 5.53 1.91 1.94
C LEU A 28 5.51 2.39 3.41
N SER A 29 6.64 2.89 3.90
CA SER A 29 6.79 3.45 5.24
C SER A 29 5.89 4.68 5.46
N GLU A 30 5.70 5.52 4.44
CA GLU A 30 4.79 6.69 4.50
C GLU A 30 3.35 6.24 4.70
N ILE A 31 2.93 5.19 3.98
CA ILE A 31 1.57 4.62 4.09
C ILE A 31 1.37 3.99 5.48
N ALA A 32 2.38 3.26 5.95
CA ALA A 32 2.38 2.59 7.25
C ALA A 32 2.25 3.60 8.41
N GLU A 33 3.00 4.70 8.35
CA GLU A 33 2.94 5.78 9.34
C GLU A 33 1.59 6.51 9.28
N ALA A 34 1.14 6.92 8.09
CA ALA A 34 -0.08 7.69 7.91
C ALA A 34 -1.36 6.94 8.33
N LYS A 35 -1.34 5.60 8.30
CA LYS A 35 -2.48 4.75 8.66
C LYS A 35 -2.26 3.98 9.97
N GLU A 36 -1.15 4.21 10.66
CA GLU A 36 -0.78 3.51 11.90
C GLU A 36 -0.77 1.97 11.75
N ILE A 37 -0.27 1.48 10.62
CA ILE A 37 -0.22 0.04 10.28
C ILE A 37 1.21 -0.46 10.41
N PRO A 38 1.46 -1.63 11.04
CA PRO A 38 2.79 -2.21 11.06
C PRO A 38 3.33 -2.44 9.64
N GLU A 39 4.45 -1.78 9.31
CA GLU A 39 4.99 -1.76 7.94
C GLU A 39 5.24 -3.16 7.37
N LYS A 40 5.78 -4.09 8.18
CA LYS A 40 5.97 -5.50 7.76
C LYS A 40 4.67 -6.20 7.39
N PHE A 41 3.57 -5.85 8.05
CA PHE A 41 2.26 -6.41 7.75
C PHE A 41 1.69 -5.79 6.47
N LEU A 42 1.79 -4.47 6.35
CA LEU A 42 1.40 -3.74 5.14
C LEU A 42 2.18 -4.22 3.91
N ALA A 43 3.48 -4.53 4.06
CA ALA A 43 4.32 -5.06 3.00
C ALA A 43 3.76 -6.37 2.41
N LYS A 44 3.31 -7.29 3.28
CA LYS A 44 2.70 -8.56 2.83
C LYS A 44 1.40 -8.31 2.06
N ILE A 45 0.58 -7.38 2.54
CA ILE A 45 -0.69 -7.01 1.89
C ILE A 45 -0.41 -6.41 0.52
N PHE A 46 0.46 -5.41 0.44
CA PHE A 46 0.82 -4.71 -0.79
C PHE A 46 1.53 -5.61 -1.80
N GLN A 47 2.29 -6.61 -1.33
CA GLN A 47 2.85 -7.64 -2.19
C GLN A 47 1.74 -8.46 -2.87
N SER A 48 0.68 -8.83 -2.15
CA SER A 48 -0.48 -9.52 -2.72
C SER A 48 -1.27 -8.63 -3.68
N LEU A 49 -1.51 -7.36 -3.32
CA LEU A 49 -2.18 -6.39 -4.18
C LEU A 49 -1.40 -6.12 -5.47
N SER A 50 -0.06 -6.06 -5.38
CA SER A 50 0.78 -5.87 -6.56
C SER A 50 0.77 -7.09 -7.50
N ARG A 51 0.77 -8.31 -6.96
CA ARG A 51 0.57 -9.53 -7.75
C ARG A 51 -0.79 -9.54 -8.46
N ALA A 52 -1.82 -8.98 -7.81
CA ALA A 52 -3.15 -8.81 -8.39
C ALA A 52 -3.28 -7.60 -9.33
N SER A 53 -2.19 -6.86 -9.61
CA SER A 53 -2.18 -5.66 -10.46
C SER A 53 -3.09 -4.52 -9.97
N ILE A 54 -3.40 -4.47 -8.68
CA ILE A 54 -4.18 -3.39 -8.04
C ILE A 54 -3.28 -2.18 -7.75
N VAL A 55 -1.99 -2.41 -7.47
CA VAL A 55 -0.97 -1.38 -7.26
C VAL A 55 0.30 -1.76 -8.02
N ARG A 56 1.10 -0.78 -8.41
CA ARG A 56 2.43 -1.04 -8.99
C ARG A 56 3.52 -0.90 -7.92
N SER A 57 4.43 -1.86 -7.89
CA SER A 57 5.61 -1.82 -7.02
C SER A 57 6.82 -1.27 -7.80
N HIS A 58 7.53 -0.32 -7.20
CA HIS A 58 8.73 0.30 -7.74
C HIS A 58 9.91 -0.02 -6.83
N ARG A 59 11.02 -0.54 -7.39
CA ARG A 59 12.22 -0.92 -6.62
C ARG A 59 13.26 0.21 -6.61
N GLY A 60 14.14 0.20 -5.60
CA GLY A 60 15.28 1.12 -5.49
C GLY A 60 15.20 2.04 -4.27
N VAL A 61 16.16 2.97 -4.15
CA VAL A 61 16.30 3.90 -3.01
C VAL A 61 15.09 4.84 -2.87
N ARG A 62 14.40 5.13 -3.97
CA ARG A 62 13.11 5.86 -4.01
C ARG A 62 11.95 4.95 -4.41
N GLY A 63 12.09 3.66 -4.10
CA GLY A 63 11.07 2.66 -4.36
C GLY A 63 9.85 2.85 -3.48
N GLY A 64 8.76 2.18 -3.84
CA GLY A 64 7.48 2.35 -3.18
C GLY A 64 6.36 1.73 -3.98
N PHE A 65 5.16 2.28 -3.83
CA PHE A 65 3.97 1.85 -4.55
C PHE A 65 3.27 3.03 -5.19
N SER A 66 2.63 2.78 -6.33
CA SER A 66 1.75 3.73 -7.01
C SER A 66 0.43 3.06 -7.38
N TYR A 67 -0.62 3.86 -7.55
CA TYR A 67 -1.85 3.45 -8.23
C TYR A 67 -1.64 3.48 -9.75
#